data_AF-A0A0Q4IWT9-F1
#
_entry.id   AF-A0A0Q4IWT9-F1
#
_cell.length_a   1.000
_cell.length_b   1.000
_cell.length_c   1.000
_cell.angle_alpha   90.00
_cell.angle_beta   90.00
_cell.angle_gamma   90.00
#
_symmetry.space_group_name_H-M   'P 1'
#
loop_
_entity.id
_entity.type
_entity.pdbx_description
1 polymer ?
#
loop_
_entity_poly.entity_id
_entity_poly.type
_entity_poly.pdbx_seq_one_letter_code
_entity_poly.pdbx_strand_id
1 'polypeptide(L)'
;MIGDDAGVAGFVTISAWNAGAEASRLHAPETRSTMERDFAEDLRFTNMSFTSMAAEIVAHAKAWDWTKNTAEMVGHPVLVIDADDGLAPTGDAVVATVTAAGGPVPTRLRFATDHSYNDHRIALASAILVWLQAHFPQP
;
A
#
# COMPACT_ATOMS: atom_id res chain seq x y z
N MET A 1 1.81 -1.75 13.03
CA MET A 1 2.24 -1.81 11.63
C MET A 1 3.76 -1.74 11.62
N ILE A 2 4.41 -2.64 10.89
CA ILE A 2 5.81 -3.11 11.03
C ILE A 2 6.82 -2.10 10.45
N GLY A 3 6.83 -0.86 10.95
CA GLY A 3 7.72 0.20 10.44
C GLY A 3 8.92 0.50 11.34
N ASP A 4 8.79 0.25 12.65
CA ASP A 4 9.66 0.77 13.71
C ASP A 4 10.78 -0.18 14.15
N ASP A 5 10.96 -1.29 13.44
CA ASP A 5 12.06 -2.21 13.68
C ASP A 5 13.36 -1.64 13.10
N ALA A 6 14.36 -1.43 13.97
CA ALA A 6 15.66 -0.89 13.59
C ALA A 6 16.44 -1.75 12.57
N GLY A 7 16.04 -3.01 12.38
CA GLY A 7 16.59 -3.91 11.36
C GLY A 7 16.00 -3.73 9.96
N VAL A 8 15.00 -2.86 9.77
CA VAL A 8 14.42 -2.60 8.44
C VAL A 8 15.45 -1.89 7.56
N ALA A 9 15.83 -2.55 6.47
CA ALA A 9 16.83 -2.02 5.53
C ALA A 9 16.22 -1.10 4.45
N GLY A 10 14.93 -1.27 4.13
CA GLY A 10 14.23 -0.52 3.09
C GLY A 10 12.75 -0.88 3.01
N PHE A 11 11.98 -0.10 2.25
CA PHE A 11 10.53 -0.23 2.16
C PHE A 11 10.09 -0.44 0.70
N VAL A 12 9.09 -1.30 0.51
CA VAL A 12 8.42 -1.50 -0.78
C VAL A 12 6.91 -1.37 -0.57
N THR A 13 6.28 -0.46 -1.29
CA THR A 13 4.81 -0.35 -1.35
C THR A 13 4.33 -0.80 -2.73
N ILE A 14 3.34 -1.69 -2.78
CA ILE A 14 2.76 -2.22 -4.02
C ILE A 14 1.27 -1.93 -3.98
N SER A 15 0.78 -1.03 -4.82
CA SER A 15 -0.63 -0.61 -4.87
C SER A 15 -1.23 -0.45 -3.46
N ALA A 16 -0.52 0.29 -2.61
CA ALA A 16 -0.75 0.18 -1.17
C ALA A 16 -2.05 0.86 -0.75
N TRP A 17 -3.08 0.06 -0.49
CA TRP A 17 -4.35 0.54 0.06
C TRP A 17 -4.18 0.97 1.52
N ASN A 18 -4.77 2.11 1.91
CA ASN A 18 -4.83 2.58 3.30
C ASN A 18 -6.24 2.38 3.87
N ALA A 19 -6.52 1.17 4.36
CA ALA A 19 -7.81 0.84 4.96
C ALA A 19 -8.16 1.76 6.15
N GLY A 20 -7.16 2.17 6.95
CA GLY A 20 -7.38 3.04 8.10
C GLY A 20 -7.89 4.43 7.73
N ALA A 21 -7.34 5.02 6.65
CA ALA A 21 -7.81 6.30 6.12
C ALA A 21 -9.23 6.20 5.52
N GLU A 22 -9.55 5.07 4.90
CA GLU A 22 -10.85 4.81 4.26
C GLU A 22 -11.96 4.44 5.26
N ALA A 23 -11.63 4.18 6.53
CA ALA A 23 -12.60 3.76 7.55
C ALA A 23 -13.82 4.70 7.65
N SER A 24 -13.62 6.00 7.45
CA SER A 24 -14.69 7.00 7.48
C SER A 24 -15.79 6.75 6.42
N ARG A 25 -15.44 6.17 5.27
CA ARG A 25 -16.38 5.82 4.20
C ARG A 25 -17.31 4.67 4.57
N LEU A 26 -16.98 3.90 5.60
CA LEU A 26 -17.82 2.80 6.07
C LEU A 26 -18.98 3.26 6.96
N HIS A 27 -19.02 4.54 7.36
CA HIS A 27 -20.08 5.14 8.16
C HIS A 27 -21.27 5.64 7.33
N ALA A 28 -21.03 6.14 6.12
CA ALA A 28 -22.09 6.64 5.26
C ALA A 28 -22.70 5.50 4.41
N PRO A 29 -24.04 5.35 4.36
CA PRO A 29 -24.68 4.22 3.68
C PRO A 29 -24.29 4.07 2.20
N GLU A 30 -24.19 5.18 1.45
CA GLU A 30 -23.88 5.16 0.02
C GLU A 30 -22.46 4.67 -0.27
N THR A 31 -21.47 5.21 0.45
CA THR A 31 -20.07 4.80 0.29
C THR A 31 -19.85 3.39 0.82
N ARG A 32 -20.52 3.01 1.91
CA ARG A 32 -20.50 1.63 2.43
C ARG A 32 -21.04 0.63 1.42
N SER A 33 -22.20 0.91 0.81
CA SER A 33 -22.80 0.02 -0.19
C SER A 33 -21.95 -0.08 -1.47
N THR A 34 -21.27 0.99 -1.84
CA THR A 34 -20.31 0.96 -2.96
C THR A 34 -19.13 0.05 -2.63
N MET A 35 -18.48 0.24 -1.47
CA MET A 35 -17.40 -0.64 -1.04
C MET A 35 -17.85 -2.10 -0.91
N GLU A 36 -19.07 -2.36 -0.44
CA GLU A 36 -19.60 -3.74 -0.35
C GLU A 36 -19.66 -4.43 -1.72
N ARG A 37 -20.03 -3.69 -2.77
CA ARG A 37 -20.04 -4.21 -4.13
C ARG A 37 -18.64 -4.43 -4.67
N ASP A 38 -17.74 -3.47 -4.43
CA ASP A 38 -16.36 -3.54 -4.94
C ASP A 38 -15.61 -4.74 -4.33
N PHE A 39 -15.83 -5.03 -3.04
CA PHE A 39 -15.24 -6.17 -2.34
C PHE A 39 -16.02 -7.49 -2.53
N ALA A 40 -17.16 -7.49 -3.23
CA ALA A 40 -18.04 -8.65 -3.30
C ALA A 40 -17.42 -9.85 -4.03
N GLU A 41 -16.46 -9.61 -4.94
CA GLU A 41 -15.70 -10.68 -5.60
C GLU A 41 -14.61 -11.21 -4.67
N ASP A 42 -13.73 -10.33 -4.17
CA ASP A 42 -12.59 -10.70 -3.33
C ASP A 42 -13.01 -11.48 -2.07
N LEU A 43 -14.08 -11.04 -1.41
CA LEU A 43 -14.55 -11.68 -0.19
C LEU A 43 -15.07 -13.11 -0.41
N ARG A 44 -15.47 -13.49 -1.63
CA ARG A 44 -15.92 -14.86 -1.94
C ARG A 44 -14.81 -15.88 -1.84
N PHE A 45 -13.55 -15.46 -1.90
CA PHE A 45 -12.39 -16.31 -1.71
C PHE A 45 -11.97 -16.43 -0.24
N THR A 46 -12.73 -15.83 0.68
CA THR A 46 -12.46 -15.80 2.11
C THR A 46 -13.68 -16.29 2.92
N ASN A 47 -13.49 -16.56 4.20
CA ASN A 47 -14.60 -16.82 5.14
C ASN A 47 -15.13 -15.53 5.81
N MET A 48 -14.69 -14.35 5.35
CA MET A 48 -15.01 -13.07 5.94
C MET A 48 -16.22 -12.44 5.24
N SER A 49 -17.17 -11.93 6.02
CA SER A 49 -18.26 -11.10 5.48
C SER A 49 -17.79 -9.66 5.29
N PHE A 50 -18.42 -8.91 4.37
CA PHE A 50 -18.17 -7.48 4.26
C PHE A 50 -18.43 -6.75 5.58
N THR A 51 -19.48 -7.16 6.31
CA THR A 51 -19.83 -6.55 7.60
C THR A 51 -18.74 -6.75 8.65
N SER A 52 -18.16 -7.96 8.76
CA SER A 52 -17.06 -8.23 9.68
C SER A 52 -15.79 -7.49 9.26
N MET A 53 -15.45 -7.47 7.97
CA MET A 53 -14.32 -6.70 7.45
C MET A 53 -14.46 -5.21 7.79
N ALA A 54 -15.62 -4.62 7.48
CA ALA A 54 -15.89 -3.22 7.74
C ALA A 54 -15.83 -2.87 9.23
N ALA A 55 -16.36 -3.76 10.10
CA ALA A 55 -16.29 -3.57 11.54
C ALA A 55 -14.84 -3.57 12.04
N GLU A 56 -13.99 -4.47 11.50
CA GLU A 56 -12.58 -4.55 11.86
C GLU A 56 -11.80 -3.31 11.40
N ILE A 57 -12.02 -2.86 10.15
CA ILE A 57 -11.43 -1.62 9.62
C ILE A 57 -11.77 -0.43 10.52
N VAL A 58 -13.04 -0.27 10.90
CA VAL A 58 -13.48 0.83 11.77
C VAL A 58 -12.84 0.73 13.17
N ALA A 59 -12.82 -0.47 13.76
CA ALA A 59 -12.25 -0.69 15.09
C ALA A 59 -10.75 -0.39 15.15
N HIS A 60 -10.02 -0.60 14.04
CA HIS A 60 -8.57 -0.45 13.97
C HIS A 60 -8.10 0.73 13.13
N ALA A 61 -9.01 1.62 12.71
CA ALA A 61 -8.75 2.70 11.75
C ALA A 61 -7.47 3.48 12.05
N LYS A 62 -7.28 3.92 13.31
CA LYS A 62 -6.09 4.68 13.71
C LYS A 62 -4.80 3.88 13.59
N ALA A 63 -4.84 2.59 13.92
CA ALA A 63 -3.68 1.69 13.91
C ALA A 63 -3.33 1.19 12.50
N TRP A 64 -4.32 1.14 11.60
CA TRP A 64 -4.16 0.70 10.21
C TRP A 64 -3.94 1.86 9.24
N ASP A 65 -4.05 3.10 9.70
CA ASP A 65 -3.64 4.28 8.96
C ASP A 65 -2.12 4.35 8.87
N TRP A 66 -1.58 3.58 7.93
CA TRP A 66 -0.15 3.30 7.84
C TRP A 66 0.66 4.46 7.28
N THR A 67 0.03 5.42 6.61
CA THR A 67 0.73 6.60 6.11
C THR A 67 1.31 7.44 7.25
N LYS A 68 0.81 7.28 8.49
CA LYS A 68 1.45 7.84 9.69
C LYS A 68 2.88 7.33 9.92
N ASN A 69 3.21 6.17 9.37
CA ASN A 69 4.51 5.54 9.50
C ASN A 69 5.46 5.90 8.34
N THR A 70 5.10 6.79 7.41
CA THR A 70 6.02 7.19 6.34
C THR A 70 7.25 7.91 6.87
N ALA A 71 7.21 8.44 8.10
CA ALA A 71 8.39 8.97 8.78
C ALA A 71 9.45 7.89 9.06
N GLU A 72 9.03 6.64 9.30
CA GLU A 72 9.93 5.48 9.46
C GLU A 72 10.73 5.20 8.17
N MET A 73 10.20 5.62 7.02
CA MET A 73 10.86 5.44 5.73
C MET A 73 11.99 6.45 5.49
N VAL A 74 12.09 7.49 6.32
CA VAL A 74 13.08 8.55 6.16
C VAL A 74 14.47 8.00 6.46
N GLY A 75 15.38 8.15 5.50
CA GLY A 75 16.75 7.63 5.60
C GLY A 75 16.94 6.23 5.00
N HIS A 76 15.86 5.58 4.57
CA HIS A 76 15.91 4.27 3.93
C HIS A 76 15.63 4.35 2.42
N PRO A 77 16.15 3.42 1.61
CA PRO A 77 15.66 3.22 0.25
C PRO A 77 14.18 2.84 0.24
N VAL A 78 13.40 3.50 -0.63
CA VAL A 78 11.96 3.23 -0.78
C VAL A 78 11.65 2.95 -2.24
N LEU A 79 10.87 1.90 -2.50
CA LEU A 79 10.29 1.56 -3.79
C LEU A 79 8.76 1.68 -3.72
N VAL A 80 8.18 2.47 -4.61
CA VAL A 80 6.73 2.68 -4.71
C VAL A 80 6.24 2.21 -6.07
N ILE A 81 5.43 1.15 -6.09
CA ILE A 81 4.87 0.52 -7.30
C ILE A 81 3.35 0.70 -7.29
N ASP A 82 2.78 1.20 -8.39
CA ASP A 82 1.32 1.24 -8.58
C ASP A 82 0.83 0.46 -9.80
N ALA A 83 -0.48 0.19 -9.77
CA ALA A 83 -1.32 -0.24 -10.87
C ALA A 83 -2.36 0.85 -11.27
N ASP A 84 -3.23 0.54 -12.23
CA ASP A 84 -4.39 1.37 -12.64
C ASP A 84 -5.63 1.09 -11.78
N ASP A 85 -5.43 1.04 -10.46
CA ASP A 85 -6.45 0.73 -9.43
C ASP A 85 -6.95 1.97 -8.66
N GLY A 86 -6.49 3.16 -9.06
CA GLY A 86 -6.83 4.42 -8.41
C GLY A 86 -6.07 4.72 -7.11
N LEU A 87 -5.12 3.87 -6.69
CA LEU A 87 -4.33 4.06 -5.46
C LEU A 87 -3.04 4.86 -5.68
N ALA A 88 -2.78 5.32 -6.91
CA ALA A 88 -1.63 6.15 -7.24
C ALA A 88 -1.41 7.35 -6.29
N PRO A 89 -2.46 8.09 -5.87
CA PRO A 89 -2.29 9.20 -4.93
C PRO A 89 -1.68 8.79 -3.59
N THR A 90 -1.87 7.55 -3.14
CA THR A 90 -1.23 7.04 -1.92
C THR A 90 0.26 6.89 -2.10
N GLY A 91 0.72 6.37 -3.25
CA GLY A 91 2.14 6.32 -3.58
C GLY A 91 2.75 7.71 -3.75
N ASP A 92 2.00 8.66 -4.32
CA ASP A 92 2.46 10.05 -4.46
C ASP A 92 2.67 10.72 -3.09
N ALA A 93 1.79 10.43 -2.13
CA ALA A 93 1.94 10.90 -0.75
C ALA A 93 3.18 10.33 -0.05
N VAL A 94 3.57 9.08 -0.34
CA VAL A 94 4.82 8.48 0.16
C VAL A 94 6.02 9.24 -0.40
N VAL A 95 6.06 9.45 -1.72
CA VAL A 95 7.13 10.19 -2.38
C VAL A 95 7.27 11.60 -1.81
N ALA A 96 6.14 12.31 -1.69
CA ALA A 96 6.12 13.67 -1.15
C ALA A 96 6.62 13.73 0.30
N THR A 97 6.15 12.81 1.16
CA THR A 97 6.53 12.81 2.58
C THR A 97 8.00 12.50 2.78
N VAL A 98 8.52 11.44 2.14
CA VAL A 98 9.92 11.05 2.29
C VAL A 98 10.85 12.14 1.78
N THR A 99 10.53 12.73 0.62
CA THR A 99 11.33 13.81 0.02
C THR A 99 11.30 15.08 0.88
N ALA A 100 10.12 15.48 1.37
CA ALA A 100 9.96 16.68 2.21
C ALA A 100 10.69 16.56 3.56
N ALA A 101 10.82 15.33 4.09
CA ALA A 101 11.58 15.04 5.30
C ALA A 101 13.10 14.95 5.07
N GLY A 102 13.59 15.15 3.84
CA GLY A 102 15.01 15.10 3.50
C GLY A 102 15.56 13.68 3.31
N GLY A 103 14.70 12.67 3.20
CA GLY A 103 15.09 11.31 2.86
C GLY A 103 15.51 11.17 1.39
N PRO A 104 16.11 10.02 1.00
CA PRO A 104 16.38 9.71 -0.40
C PRO A 104 15.09 9.74 -1.22
N VAL A 105 15.16 10.27 -2.44
CA VAL A 105 13.99 10.28 -3.35
C VAL A 105 13.55 8.83 -3.61
N PRO A 106 12.30 8.44 -3.30
CA PRO A 106 11.84 7.09 -3.56
C PRO A 106 11.86 6.72 -5.04
N THR A 107 12.19 5.46 -5.34
CA THR A 107 12.04 4.90 -6.68
C THR A 107 10.56 4.70 -6.98
N ARG A 108 10.09 5.21 -8.13
CA ARG A 108 8.68 5.17 -8.51
C ARG A 108 8.49 4.34 -9.78
N LEU A 109 7.61 3.35 -9.73
CA LEU A 109 7.21 2.53 -10.87
C LEU A 109 5.68 2.50 -10.98
N ARG A 110 5.18 2.44 -12.21
CA ARG A 110 3.75 2.27 -12.49
C ARG A 110 3.57 1.25 -13.60
N PHE A 111 2.67 0.31 -13.40
CA PHE A 111 2.25 -0.68 -14.38
C PHE A 111 0.83 -0.36 -14.82
N ALA A 112 0.56 -0.40 -16.12
CA ALA A 112 -0.78 -0.26 -16.67
C ALA A 112 -1.51 -1.61 -16.58
N THR A 113 -1.99 -1.97 -15.39
CA THR A 113 -2.54 -3.28 -15.04
C THR A 113 -3.57 -3.17 -13.90
N ASP A 114 -4.23 -4.27 -13.57
CA ASP A 114 -5.14 -4.39 -12.44
C ASP A 114 -4.42 -4.48 -11.09
N HIS A 115 -5.15 -4.33 -9.99
CA HIS A 115 -4.59 -4.36 -8.63
C HIS A 115 -3.82 -5.66 -8.29
N SER A 116 -4.20 -6.79 -8.89
CA SER A 116 -3.53 -8.09 -8.69
C SER A 116 -2.36 -8.32 -9.65
N TYR A 117 -2.09 -7.35 -10.54
CA TYR A 117 -1.02 -7.40 -11.55
C TYR A 117 -1.12 -8.68 -12.40
N ASN A 118 -2.32 -9.15 -12.73
CA ASN A 118 -2.54 -10.52 -13.21
C ASN A 118 -1.75 -10.84 -14.49
N ASP A 119 -1.60 -9.85 -15.38
CA ASP A 119 -0.82 -9.94 -16.62
C ASP A 119 0.64 -9.44 -16.49
N HIS A 120 1.02 -8.93 -15.31
CA HIS A 120 2.34 -8.33 -15.05
C HIS A 120 3.10 -8.97 -13.87
N ARG A 121 2.66 -10.12 -13.33
CA ARG A 121 3.29 -10.74 -12.13
C ARG A 121 4.80 -10.98 -12.28
N ILE A 122 5.26 -11.40 -13.46
CA ILE A 122 6.71 -11.58 -13.73
C ILE A 122 7.41 -10.22 -13.73
N ALA A 123 6.84 -9.21 -14.40
CA ALA A 123 7.42 -7.87 -14.47
C ALA A 123 7.50 -7.21 -13.08
N LEU A 124 6.45 -7.36 -12.26
CA LEU A 124 6.42 -6.93 -10.86
C LEU A 124 7.56 -7.57 -10.05
N ALA A 125 7.67 -8.90 -10.11
CA ALA A 125 8.73 -9.62 -9.40
C ALA A 125 10.13 -9.21 -9.87
N SER A 126 10.34 -9.07 -11.18
CA SER A 126 11.61 -8.61 -11.74
C SER A 126 11.98 -7.20 -11.28
N ALA A 127 11.02 -6.27 -11.26
CA ALA A 127 11.27 -4.90 -10.80
C ALA A 127 11.74 -4.85 -9.35
N ILE A 128 11.10 -5.63 -8.46
CA ILE A 128 11.49 -5.74 -7.06
C ILE A 128 12.90 -6.33 -6.94
N LEU A 129 13.22 -7.40 -7.67
CA LEU A 129 14.55 -8.02 -7.64
C LEU A 129 15.65 -7.08 -8.12
N VAL A 130 15.42 -6.35 -9.21
CA VAL A 130 16.37 -5.35 -9.73
C VAL A 130 16.61 -4.25 -8.71
N TRP A 131 15.55 -3.76 -8.06
CA TRP A 131 15.67 -2.75 -7.02
C TRP A 131 16.45 -3.27 -5.80
N LEU A 132 16.15 -4.48 -5.33
CA LEU A 132 16.87 -5.12 -4.23
C LEU A 132 18.36 -5.28 -4.55
N GLN A 133 18.72 -5.71 -5.75
CA GLN A 133 20.11 -5.84 -6.18
C GLN A 133 20.86 -4.50 -6.24
N ALA A 134 20.17 -3.42 -6.63
CA ALA A 134 20.77 -2.09 -6.72
C ALA A 134 21.05 -1.47 -5.33
N HIS A 135 20.22 -1.77 -4.33
CA HIS A 135 20.32 -1.16 -3.00
C HIS A 135 20.97 -2.06 -1.94
N PHE A 136 20.92 -3.38 -2.13
CA PHE A 136 21.44 -4.38 -1.21
C PHE A 136 22.26 -5.42 -1.97
N PRO A 137 23.37 -5.02 -2.62
CA PRO A 137 24.22 -5.97 -3.34
C PRO A 137 24.72 -7.05 -2.39
N GLN A 138 24.74 -8.29 -2.87
CA GLN A 138 25.38 -9.38 -2.14
C GLN A 138 26.89 -9.08 -2.00
N PRO A 139 27.50 -9.40 -0.85
CA PRO A 139 28.92 -9.18 -0.61
C PRO A 139 29.83 -9.98 -1.55
#